data_AF-A0A1I7U648-F1
#
_entry.id   AF-A0A1I7U648-F1
#
_cell.length_a   1.000
_cell.length_b   1.000
_cell.length_c   1.000
_cell.angle_alpha   90.00
_cell.angle_beta   90.00
_cell.angle_gamma   90.00
#
_symmetry.space_group_name_H-M   'P 1'
#
loop_
_entity.id
_entity.type
_entity.pdbx_description
1 polymer ?
#
loop_
_entity_poly.entity_id
_entity_poly.type
_entity_poly.pdbx_seq_one_letter_code
_entity_poly.pdbx_strand_id
1 'polypeptide(L)'
;MSSLNEELSNKVFNNPYLLERIMKYYEYTAVPFLNVRLTSKAFNNACLATIRAEFRVMTIVFEEESDGYRGLKNEIVHLNGHGVKISKISPCFLFLKDVVRLKVEELEVKEIWKLKKTLRKQFHDSIHSDLIGDNHKSIRKLTGLEEACFGCPKCWKFTEYVQEYGPLRFRSLKAIKKPISIRRLIVNDLLLEQIAKVHCGIRETE
;
A
#
# COMPACT_ATOMS: atom_id res chain seq x y z
N MET A 1 -47.08 10.82 -0.35
CA MET A 1 -46.86 10.54 -1.78
C MET A 1 -45.53 11.18 -2.13
N SER A 2 -44.48 10.40 -2.41
CA SER A 2 -43.23 10.98 -2.92
C SER A 2 -43.51 11.62 -4.27
N SER A 3 -42.96 12.79 -4.55
CA SER A 3 -43.19 13.43 -5.86
C SER A 3 -42.66 12.53 -6.98
N LEU A 4 -43.26 12.56 -8.18
CA LEU A 4 -42.81 11.79 -9.34
C LEU A 4 -41.30 11.97 -9.61
N ASN A 5 -40.78 13.18 -9.33
CA ASN A 5 -39.37 13.52 -9.43
C ASN A 5 -38.49 12.76 -8.42
N GLU A 6 -39.01 12.49 -7.22
CA GLU A 6 -38.34 11.74 -6.17
C GLU A 6 -38.24 10.25 -6.52
N GLU A 7 -39.29 9.70 -7.15
CA GLU A 7 -39.31 8.32 -7.63
C GLU A 7 -38.36 8.10 -8.82
N LEU A 8 -38.33 9.04 -9.77
CA LEU A 8 -37.39 9.05 -10.89
C LEU A 8 -35.95 9.23 -10.41
N SER A 9 -35.71 10.15 -9.48
CA SER A 9 -34.39 10.34 -8.86
C SER A 9 -33.90 9.06 -8.17
N ASN A 10 -34.79 8.39 -7.43
CA ASN A 10 -34.47 7.11 -6.80
C ASN A 10 -34.11 6.01 -7.81
N LYS A 11 -34.74 5.97 -8.99
CA LYS A 11 -34.38 5.00 -10.04
C LYS A 11 -32.97 5.25 -10.59
N VAL A 12 -32.56 6.50 -10.73
CA VAL A 12 -31.20 6.86 -11.20
C VAL A 12 -30.16 6.58 -10.10
N PHE A 13 -30.40 7.08 -8.89
CA PHE A 13 -29.44 7.05 -7.80
C PHE A 13 -29.35 5.72 -7.05
N ASN A 14 -30.22 4.75 -7.35
CA ASN A 14 -30.07 3.36 -6.91
C ASN A 14 -29.63 2.42 -8.04
N ASN A 15 -29.39 2.92 -9.25
CA ASN A 15 -28.92 2.10 -10.37
C ASN A 15 -27.40 1.88 -10.27
N PRO A 16 -26.91 0.64 -10.04
CA PRO A 16 -25.49 0.39 -9.83
C PRO A 16 -24.61 0.77 -11.02
N TYR A 17 -25.09 0.55 -12.25
CA TYR A 17 -24.35 0.86 -13.48
C TYR A 17 -24.18 2.37 -13.69
N LEU A 18 -25.24 3.15 -13.41
CA LEU A 18 -25.16 4.61 -13.50
C LEU A 18 -24.26 5.18 -12.40
N LEU A 19 -24.35 4.65 -11.18
CA LEU A 19 -23.47 5.06 -10.08
C LEU A 19 -22.01 4.78 -10.40
N GLU A 20 -21.68 3.60 -10.91
CA GLU A 20 -20.30 3.25 -11.31
C GLU A 20 -19.77 4.24 -12.37
N ARG A 21 -20.58 4.55 -13.39
CA ARG A 21 -20.21 5.58 -14.38
C ARG A 21 -20.04 6.96 -13.77
N ILE A 22 -20.94 7.41 -12.90
CA ILE A 22 -20.83 8.71 -12.22
C ILE A 22 -19.54 8.77 -11.40
N MET A 23 -19.21 7.70 -10.66
CA MET A 23 -17.99 7.62 -9.86
C MET A 23 -16.73 7.71 -10.73
N LYS A 24 -16.75 7.13 -11.94
CA LYS A 24 -15.61 7.20 -12.89
C LYS A 24 -15.27 8.64 -13.32
N TYR A 25 -16.24 9.55 -13.35
CA TYR A 25 -16.05 10.94 -13.79
C TYR A 25 -15.90 11.95 -12.64
N TYR A 26 -15.97 11.50 -11.38
CA TYR A 26 -15.80 12.39 -10.23
C TYR A 26 -14.31 12.62 -9.95
N GLU A 27 -13.88 13.89 -9.82
CA GLU A 27 -12.46 14.28 -9.74
C GLU A 27 -11.70 13.65 -8.55
N TYR A 28 -10.54 13.08 -8.87
CA TYR A 28 -9.77 12.17 -8.02
C TYR A 28 -8.78 12.90 -7.10
N THR A 29 -9.19 13.20 -5.87
CA THR A 29 -8.25 13.38 -4.74
C THR A 29 -8.23 12.11 -3.90
N ALA A 30 -7.12 11.71 -3.28
CA ALA A 30 -6.80 10.33 -2.85
C ALA A 30 -7.82 9.46 -2.08
N VAL A 31 -8.93 10.03 -1.62
CA VAL A 31 -10.15 9.29 -1.31
C VAL A 31 -11.33 10.05 -1.94
N PRO A 32 -11.53 9.94 -3.28
CA PRO A 32 -12.28 10.93 -4.07
C PRO A 32 -13.75 11.06 -3.67
N PHE A 33 -14.22 10.06 -2.94
CA PHE A 33 -15.62 9.79 -2.78
C PHE A 33 -16.17 10.16 -1.40
N LEU A 34 -15.33 10.64 -0.47
CA LEU A 34 -15.80 10.94 0.90
C LEU A 34 -16.98 11.93 0.93
N ASN A 35 -16.95 12.93 0.05
CA ASN A 35 -17.98 13.97 0.01
C ASN A 35 -19.32 13.45 -0.54
N VAL A 36 -19.28 12.53 -1.52
CA VAL A 36 -20.50 11.95 -2.12
C VAL A 36 -20.98 10.68 -1.42
N ARG A 37 -20.12 10.06 -0.61
CA ARG A 37 -20.41 8.84 0.15
C ARG A 37 -21.59 9.03 1.11
N LEU A 38 -21.76 10.23 1.67
CA LEU A 38 -22.81 10.51 2.65
C LEU A 38 -24.15 10.93 2.03
N THR A 39 -24.24 10.98 0.69
CA THR A 39 -25.48 11.38 0.00
C THR A 39 -26.59 10.33 0.13
N SER A 40 -26.24 9.04 0.06
CA SER A 40 -27.18 7.93 0.28
C SER A 40 -26.44 6.62 0.53
N LYS A 41 -27.16 5.60 1.00
CA LYS A 41 -26.62 4.24 1.17
C LYS A 41 -26.14 3.63 -0.15
N ALA A 42 -26.83 3.89 -1.26
CA ALA A 42 -26.45 3.39 -2.57
C ALA A 42 -25.14 4.01 -3.05
N PHE A 43 -25.01 5.33 -2.93
CA PHE A 43 -23.75 6.02 -3.22
C PHE A 43 -22.62 5.53 -2.33
N ASN A 44 -22.84 5.43 -1.01
CA ASN A 44 -21.86 4.88 -0.09
C ASN A 44 -21.34 3.52 -0.57
N ASN A 45 -22.24 2.60 -0.91
CA ASN A 45 -21.86 1.27 -1.35
C ASN A 45 -21.09 1.27 -2.67
N ALA A 46 -21.51 2.08 -3.65
CA ALA A 46 -20.81 2.25 -4.91
C ALA A 46 -19.39 2.82 -4.69
N CYS A 47 -19.25 3.86 -3.86
CA CYS A 47 -17.97 4.45 -3.51
C CYS A 47 -17.02 3.41 -2.89
N LEU A 48 -17.51 2.65 -1.90
CA LEU A 48 -16.70 1.61 -1.24
C LEU A 48 -16.32 0.49 -2.21
N ALA A 49 -17.19 0.12 -3.16
CA ALA A 49 -16.89 -0.89 -4.17
C ALA A 49 -15.79 -0.42 -5.13
N THR A 50 -15.87 0.83 -5.61
CA THR A 50 -14.83 1.44 -6.46
C THR A 50 -13.48 1.49 -5.76
N ILE A 51 -13.44 1.97 -4.51
CA ILE A 51 -12.20 2.04 -3.72
C ILE A 51 -11.61 0.63 -3.52
N ARG A 52 -12.44 -0.39 -3.25
CA ARG A 52 -11.95 -1.78 -3.14
C ARG A 52 -11.32 -2.27 -4.45
N ALA A 53 -11.96 -2.00 -5.59
CA ALA A 53 -11.45 -2.45 -6.89
C ALA A 53 -10.09 -1.79 -7.20
N GLU A 54 -9.97 -0.49 -6.92
CA GLU A 54 -8.76 0.29 -7.18
C GLU A 54 -7.60 -0.10 -6.26
N PHE A 55 -7.81 -0.16 -4.95
CA PHE A 55 -6.74 -0.33 -3.96
C PHE A 55 -6.44 -1.79 -3.62
N ARG A 56 -7.10 -2.76 -4.26
CA ARG A 56 -6.76 -4.20 -4.16
C ARG A 56 -5.35 -4.48 -4.67
N VAL A 57 -4.94 -3.74 -5.70
CA VAL A 57 -3.57 -3.65 -6.21
C VAL A 57 -3.07 -2.25 -5.87
N MET A 58 -2.14 -2.16 -4.92
CA MET A 58 -1.72 -0.90 -4.34
C MET A 58 -0.24 -0.63 -4.60
N THR A 59 0.05 0.57 -5.11
CA THR A 59 1.39 1.13 -5.19
C THR A 59 1.48 2.34 -4.26
N ILE A 60 2.50 2.35 -3.40
CA ILE A 60 2.81 3.47 -2.50
C ILE A 60 4.14 4.06 -2.94
N VAL A 61 4.15 5.33 -3.33
CA VAL A 61 5.37 6.02 -3.79
C VAL A 61 5.70 7.18 -2.87
N PHE A 62 6.93 7.20 -2.39
CA PHE A 62 7.48 8.30 -1.60
C PHE A 62 8.34 9.20 -2.49
N GLU A 63 7.84 10.41 -2.76
CA GLU A 63 8.60 11.40 -3.49
C GLU A 63 9.48 12.20 -2.53
N GLU A 64 10.61 12.70 -3.05
CA GLU A 64 11.49 13.62 -2.35
C GLU A 64 11.13 15.04 -2.80
N GLU A 65 10.60 15.86 -1.89
CA GLU A 65 10.56 17.29 -2.14
C GLU A 65 11.97 17.86 -1.89
N SER A 66 12.66 18.20 -2.98
CA SER A 66 13.93 18.90 -2.93
C SER A 66 13.70 20.37 -2.55
N ASP A 67 13.67 20.65 -1.25
CA ASP A 67 14.03 21.96 -0.72
C ASP A 67 15.56 22.01 -0.71
N GLY A 68 16.14 22.71 -1.69
CA GLY A 68 17.59 22.80 -1.90
C GLY A 68 18.42 23.35 -0.73
N TYR A 69 17.83 23.66 0.43
CA TYR A 69 18.56 24.24 1.57
C TYR A 69 18.14 23.75 2.97
N ARG A 70 16.99 23.09 3.19
CA ARG A 70 16.48 22.73 4.54
C ARG A 70 15.71 21.42 4.63
N GLY A 71 16.19 20.37 3.99
CA GLY A 71 15.81 18.99 4.35
C GLY A 71 14.39 18.58 3.96
N LEU A 72 14.24 17.28 3.78
CA LEU A 72 13.06 16.60 3.26
C LEU A 72 11.76 17.04 3.95
N LYS A 73 10.95 17.82 3.22
CA LYS A 73 9.52 17.99 3.46
C LYS A 73 8.78 16.98 2.59
N ASN A 74 8.89 15.69 2.88
CA ASN A 74 7.98 14.74 2.24
C ASN A 74 6.60 15.02 2.85
N GLU A 75 5.86 16.00 2.32
CA GLU A 75 4.52 16.34 2.81
C GLU A 75 3.50 15.39 2.20
N ILE A 76 3.80 14.80 1.04
CA ILE A 76 2.87 14.01 0.23
C ILE A 76 3.45 12.61 -0.05
N VAL A 77 2.57 11.61 -0.01
CA VAL A 77 2.81 10.22 -0.41
C VAL A 77 1.75 9.86 -1.43
N HIS A 78 2.14 9.19 -2.50
CA HIS A 78 1.21 8.81 -3.56
C HIS A 78 0.70 7.38 -3.33
N LEU A 79 -0.60 7.23 -3.18
CA LEU A 79 -1.29 5.94 -3.16
C LEU A 79 -1.98 5.75 -4.50
N ASN A 80 -1.54 4.79 -5.31
CA ASN A 80 -2.00 4.60 -6.69
C ASN A 80 -1.94 5.89 -7.55
N GLY A 81 -0.94 6.74 -7.29
CA GLY A 81 -0.77 8.03 -7.94
C GLY A 81 -1.48 9.19 -7.23
N HIS A 82 -2.38 8.93 -6.29
CA HIS A 82 -3.08 9.97 -5.56
C HIS A 82 -2.29 10.49 -4.36
N GLY A 83 -1.99 11.79 -4.36
CA GLY A 83 -1.28 12.45 -3.27
C GLY A 83 -2.09 12.48 -1.97
N VAL A 84 -1.51 11.92 -0.90
CA VAL A 84 -2.01 11.94 0.46
C VAL A 84 -0.99 12.64 1.34
N LYS A 85 -1.43 13.60 2.16
CA LYS A 85 -0.55 14.20 3.15
C LYS A 85 -0.03 13.13 4.12
N ILE A 86 1.26 13.14 4.44
CA ILE A 86 1.86 12.18 5.39
C ILE A 86 1.09 12.13 6.71
N SER A 87 0.68 13.29 7.23
CA SER A 87 -0.11 13.40 8.46
C SER A 87 -1.48 12.72 8.40
N LYS A 88 -1.96 12.36 7.21
CA LYS A 88 -3.24 11.69 6.96
C LYS A 88 -3.09 10.24 6.52
N ILE A 89 -1.87 9.71 6.41
CA ILE A 89 -1.67 8.36 5.89
C ILE A 89 -2.26 7.27 6.80
N SER A 90 -1.98 7.32 8.11
CA SER A 90 -2.49 6.30 9.05
C SER A 90 -4.02 6.36 9.13
N PRO A 91 -4.66 7.54 9.25
CA PRO A 91 -6.12 7.66 9.09
C PRO A 91 -6.64 7.10 7.76
N CYS A 92 -5.92 7.32 6.66
CA CYS A 92 -6.28 6.78 5.35
C CYS A 92 -6.21 5.25 5.34
N PHE A 93 -5.14 4.65 5.86
CA PHE A 93 -5.00 3.20 5.98
C PHE A 93 -6.07 2.58 6.87
N LEU A 94 -6.37 3.18 8.02
CA LEU A 94 -7.46 2.73 8.88
C LEU A 94 -8.81 2.83 8.19
N PHE A 95 -9.06 3.90 7.42
CA PHE A 95 -10.27 4.00 6.61
C PHE A 95 -10.36 2.86 5.59
N LEU A 96 -9.27 2.58 4.86
CA LEU A 96 -9.22 1.48 3.89
C LEU A 96 -9.43 0.12 4.58
N LYS A 97 -8.79 -0.12 5.72
CA LYS A 97 -8.89 -1.39 6.45
C LYS A 97 -10.24 -1.58 7.13
N ASP A 98 -10.72 -0.60 7.89
CA ASP A 98 -11.85 -0.80 8.81
C ASP A 98 -13.19 -0.42 8.18
N VAL A 99 -13.22 0.67 7.41
CA VAL A 99 -14.46 1.19 6.81
C VAL A 99 -14.68 0.57 5.44
N VAL A 100 -13.66 0.60 4.58
CA VAL A 100 -13.73 -0.02 3.26
C VAL A 100 -13.63 -1.54 3.37
N ARG A 101 -13.05 -2.09 4.45
CA ARG A 101 -12.79 -3.54 4.58
C ARG A 101 -11.94 -4.05 3.43
N LEU A 102 -10.94 -3.27 3.04
CA LEU A 102 -10.02 -3.58 1.96
C LEU A 102 -9.20 -4.82 2.32
N LYS A 103 -9.04 -5.71 1.35
CA LYS A 103 -8.09 -6.82 1.38
C LYS A 103 -7.08 -6.56 0.27
N VAL A 104 -5.90 -6.08 0.63
CA VAL A 104 -4.82 -5.81 -0.31
C VAL A 104 -4.26 -7.14 -0.80
N GLU A 105 -4.21 -7.33 -2.11
CA GLU A 105 -3.65 -8.54 -2.71
C GLU A 105 -2.24 -8.32 -3.24
N GLU A 106 -1.98 -7.14 -3.79
CA GLU A 106 -0.66 -6.76 -4.26
C GLU A 106 -0.28 -5.42 -3.65
N LEU A 107 0.88 -5.39 -3.01
CA LEU A 107 1.43 -4.17 -2.43
C LEU A 107 2.85 -3.95 -2.95
N GLU A 108 3.05 -2.84 -3.62
CA GLU A 108 4.36 -2.36 -4.06
C GLU A 108 4.67 -1.04 -3.35
N VAL A 109 5.79 -1.00 -2.63
CA VAL A 109 6.28 0.20 -1.96
C VAL A 109 7.53 0.69 -2.67
N LYS A 110 7.53 1.93 -3.16
CA LYS A 110 8.66 2.51 -3.90
C LYS A 110 9.26 3.67 -3.14
N GLU A 111 10.58 3.80 -3.23
CA GLU A 111 11.29 4.99 -2.74
C GLU A 111 11.17 5.26 -1.22
N ILE A 112 10.75 4.27 -0.42
CA ILE A 112 10.63 4.41 1.04
C ILE A 112 11.97 4.73 1.72
N TRP A 113 13.08 4.38 1.06
CA TRP A 113 14.43 4.73 1.48
C TRP A 113 14.70 6.25 1.46
N LYS A 114 13.93 7.04 0.71
CA LYS A 114 14.02 8.52 0.72
C LYS A 114 13.52 9.14 2.02
N LEU A 115 12.71 8.42 2.81
CA LEU A 115 12.27 8.92 4.10
C LEU A 115 13.40 8.90 5.14
N LYS A 116 13.39 9.90 6.03
CA LYS A 116 14.16 9.88 7.28
C LYS A 116 13.90 8.59 8.06
N LYS A 117 14.93 8.02 8.69
CA LYS A 117 14.89 6.70 9.36
C LYS A 117 13.70 6.53 10.33
N THR A 118 13.38 7.56 11.12
CA THR A 118 12.25 7.53 12.07
C THR A 118 10.91 7.42 11.34
N LEU A 119 10.69 8.28 10.34
CA LEU A 119 9.48 8.30 9.54
C LEU A 119 9.33 7.00 8.74
N ARG A 120 10.43 6.52 8.14
CA ARG A 120 10.49 5.24 7.44
C ARG A 120 9.98 4.08 8.29
N LYS A 121 10.43 4.02 9.55
CA LYS A 121 9.98 3.01 10.51
C LYS A 121 8.50 3.16 10.84
N GLN A 122 8.02 4.39 11.06
CA GLN A 122 6.61 4.66 11.32
C GLN A 122 5.71 4.19 10.16
N PHE A 123 6.11 4.48 8.91
CA PHE A 123 5.39 4.01 7.72
C PHE A 123 5.39 2.50 7.59
N HIS A 124 6.54 1.86 7.80
CA HIS A 124 6.63 0.40 7.82
C HIS A 124 5.67 -0.21 8.84
N ASP A 125 5.66 0.32 10.05
CA ASP A 125 4.82 -0.20 11.13
C ASP A 125 3.33 0.05 10.82
N SER A 126 2.97 1.23 10.30
CA SER A 126 1.60 1.59 9.90
C SER A 126 1.10 0.76 8.71
N ILE A 127 1.95 0.45 7.71
CA ILE A 127 1.58 -0.47 6.63
C ILE A 127 1.21 -1.84 7.22
N HIS A 128 2.00 -2.35 8.17
CA HIS A 128 1.69 -3.62 8.82
C HIS A 128 0.44 -3.56 9.70
N SER A 129 0.25 -2.53 10.53
CA SER A 129 -0.85 -2.47 11.51
C SER A 129 -2.15 -1.89 10.97
N ASP A 130 -2.06 -0.79 10.22
CA ASP A 130 -3.18 0.07 9.89
C ASP A 130 -3.75 -0.29 8.52
N LEU A 131 -2.90 -0.72 7.57
CA LEU A 131 -3.33 -1.13 6.23
C LEU A 131 -3.57 -2.63 6.11
N ILE A 132 -2.56 -3.44 6.44
CA ILE A 132 -2.62 -4.90 6.26
C ILE A 132 -3.37 -5.56 7.43
N GLY A 133 -2.90 -5.32 8.66
CA GLY A 133 -3.44 -5.91 9.88
C GLY A 133 -3.61 -7.43 9.79
N ASP A 134 -4.78 -7.91 10.20
CA ASP A 134 -5.09 -9.34 10.22
C ASP A 134 -5.38 -9.92 8.82
N ASN A 135 -5.50 -9.07 7.79
CA ASN A 135 -5.75 -9.49 6.40
C ASN A 135 -4.47 -9.89 5.64
N HIS A 136 -3.32 -10.04 6.31
CA HIS A 136 -2.03 -10.37 5.69
C HIS A 136 -2.06 -11.58 4.74
N LYS A 137 -2.91 -12.59 5.01
CA LYS A 137 -3.06 -13.77 4.14
C LYS A 137 -3.68 -13.48 2.76
N SER A 138 -4.28 -12.31 2.57
CA SER A 138 -4.81 -11.91 1.26
C SER A 138 -3.70 -11.44 0.30
N ILE A 139 -2.52 -11.09 0.83
CA ILE A 139 -1.40 -10.60 0.04
C ILE A 139 -0.76 -11.77 -0.72
N ARG A 140 -0.72 -11.66 -2.05
CA ARG A 140 0.00 -12.55 -2.96
C ARG A 140 1.29 -11.95 -3.50
N LYS A 141 1.42 -10.61 -3.47
CA LYS A 141 2.64 -9.89 -3.89
C LYS A 141 2.98 -8.81 -2.87
N LEU A 142 4.21 -8.81 -2.39
CA LEU A 142 4.72 -7.76 -1.49
C LEU A 142 6.13 -7.34 -1.91
N THR A 143 6.25 -6.12 -2.42
CA THR A 143 7.55 -5.59 -2.88
C THR A 143 7.92 -4.25 -2.23
N GLY A 144 9.22 -4.02 -2.05
CA GLY A 144 9.85 -2.79 -1.56
C GLY A 144 9.70 -2.49 -0.06
N LEU A 145 8.80 -3.18 0.66
CA LEU A 145 8.59 -2.91 2.10
C LEU A 145 9.82 -3.22 2.96
N GLU A 146 10.62 -4.24 2.62
CA GLU A 146 11.84 -4.58 3.38
C GLU A 146 12.93 -3.51 3.32
N GLU A 147 12.88 -2.59 2.35
CA GLU A 147 13.80 -1.45 2.30
C GLU A 147 13.63 -0.50 3.50
N ALA A 148 12.50 -0.60 4.20
CA ALA A 148 12.23 0.17 5.40
C ALA A 148 12.84 -0.42 6.68
N CYS A 149 13.04 -1.75 6.75
CA CYS A 149 13.33 -2.45 8.01
C CYS A 149 14.54 -3.40 7.95
N PHE A 150 15.20 -3.52 6.80
CA PHE A 150 16.35 -4.41 6.59
C PHE A 150 16.07 -5.88 6.95
N GLY A 151 14.84 -6.34 6.73
CA GLY A 151 14.43 -7.73 6.95
C GLY A 151 13.98 -8.04 8.37
N CYS A 152 12.85 -7.47 8.80
CA CYS A 152 12.26 -7.74 10.11
C CYS A 152 11.33 -8.97 10.11
N PRO A 153 11.02 -9.56 11.30
CA PRO A 153 10.11 -10.69 11.41
C PRO A 153 8.72 -10.50 10.84
N LYS A 154 8.20 -9.27 10.79
CA LYS A 154 6.89 -9.00 10.18
C LYS A 154 6.94 -9.10 8.66
N CYS A 155 8.04 -8.67 8.04
CA CYS A 155 8.23 -8.73 6.59
C CYS A 155 8.53 -10.14 6.11
N TRP A 156 9.55 -10.82 6.64
CA TRP A 156 9.95 -12.11 6.06
C TRP A 156 8.92 -13.21 6.27
N LYS A 157 7.99 -13.10 7.23
CA LYS A 157 6.84 -14.02 7.35
C LYS A 157 5.99 -14.10 6.08
N PHE A 158 5.95 -13.05 5.26
CA PHE A 158 5.23 -13.10 3.98
C PHE A 158 5.84 -14.12 3.00
N THR A 159 7.14 -14.40 3.10
CA THR A 159 7.83 -15.37 2.24
C THR A 159 7.28 -16.79 2.35
N GLU A 160 6.50 -17.09 3.40
CA GLU A 160 5.86 -18.40 3.59
C GLU A 160 4.67 -18.64 2.65
N TYR A 161 4.04 -17.59 2.09
CA TYR A 161 2.80 -17.74 1.31
C TYR A 161 2.63 -16.82 0.10
N VAL A 162 3.44 -15.75 -0.05
CA VAL A 162 3.35 -14.88 -1.22
C VAL A 162 3.92 -15.55 -2.48
N GLN A 163 3.40 -15.17 -3.64
CA GLN A 163 3.88 -15.61 -4.95
C GLN A 163 5.03 -14.74 -5.46
N GLU A 164 5.04 -13.46 -5.11
CA GLU A 164 6.09 -12.51 -5.48
C GLU A 164 6.54 -11.68 -4.26
N TYR A 165 7.86 -11.61 -4.05
CA TYR A 165 8.44 -10.94 -2.88
C TYR A 165 9.76 -10.25 -3.19
N GLY A 166 10.01 -9.11 -2.55
CA GLY A 166 11.36 -8.57 -2.40
C GLY A 166 11.48 -7.04 -2.59
N PRO A 167 12.67 -6.45 -2.55
CA PRO A 167 13.95 -7.14 -2.50
C PRO A 167 14.15 -7.85 -1.16
N LEU A 168 14.55 -9.12 -1.22
CA LEU A 168 14.91 -9.88 -0.03
C LEU A 168 16.17 -9.29 0.61
N ARG A 169 16.17 -9.09 1.91
CA ARG A 169 17.35 -8.65 2.67
C ARG A 169 18.07 -9.84 3.31
N PHE A 170 19.36 -9.68 3.54
CA PHE A 170 20.22 -10.75 4.04
C PHE A 170 19.78 -11.30 5.41
N ARG A 171 19.21 -10.44 6.27
CA ARG A 171 18.63 -10.87 7.54
C ARG A 171 17.42 -11.79 7.34
N SER A 172 16.55 -11.47 6.39
CA SER A 172 15.42 -12.31 6.01
C SER A 172 15.88 -13.64 5.42
N LEU A 173 16.87 -13.60 4.52
CA LEU A 173 17.48 -14.82 3.95
C LEU A 173 17.99 -15.78 5.04
N LYS A 174 18.74 -15.27 6.02
CA LYS A 174 19.22 -16.07 7.17
C LYS A 174 18.11 -16.61 8.06
N ALA A 175 16.95 -15.96 8.09
CA ALA A 175 15.82 -16.37 8.92
C ALA A 175 14.98 -17.47 8.28
N ILE A 176 15.02 -17.60 6.96
CA ILE A 176 14.29 -18.65 6.22
C ILE A 176 14.96 -20.00 6.47
N LYS A 177 14.26 -20.87 7.22
CA LYS A 177 14.75 -22.22 7.57
C LYS A 177 14.16 -23.33 6.70
N LYS A 178 13.04 -23.06 6.02
CA LYS A 178 12.32 -24.03 5.19
C LYS A 178 12.35 -23.57 3.74
N PRO A 179 12.32 -24.51 2.77
CA PRO A 179 12.14 -24.15 1.36
C PRO A 179 10.88 -23.29 1.19
N ILE A 180 11.03 -22.16 0.49
CA ILE A 180 9.94 -21.24 0.17
C ILE A 180 9.48 -21.47 -1.27
N SER A 181 8.17 -21.50 -1.50
CA SER A 181 7.57 -21.71 -2.83
C SER A 181 7.18 -20.38 -3.48
N ILE A 182 8.16 -19.46 -3.60
CA ILE A 182 7.95 -18.15 -4.23
C ILE A 182 8.17 -18.27 -5.73
N ARG A 183 7.19 -17.84 -6.54
CA ARG A 183 7.29 -17.86 -8.00
C ARG A 183 8.30 -16.82 -8.50
N ARG A 184 8.34 -15.64 -7.88
CA ARG A 184 9.28 -14.57 -8.23
C ARG A 184 9.88 -13.93 -6.98
N LEU A 185 11.16 -14.13 -6.78
CA LEU A 185 11.94 -13.49 -5.71
C LEU A 185 12.76 -12.36 -6.32
N ILE A 186 12.58 -11.14 -5.81
CA ILE A 186 13.38 -9.98 -6.18
C ILE A 186 14.58 -9.94 -5.22
N VAL A 187 15.77 -9.83 -5.79
CA VAL A 187 17.04 -9.64 -5.08
C VAL A 187 17.74 -8.43 -5.67
N ASN A 188 18.59 -7.78 -4.88
CA ASN A 188 19.41 -6.67 -5.36
C ASN A 188 20.90 -6.99 -5.19
N ASP A 189 21.74 -6.19 -5.84
CA ASP A 189 23.19 -6.37 -5.84
C ASP A 189 23.76 -6.38 -4.42
N LEU A 190 23.20 -5.57 -3.51
CA LEU A 190 23.59 -5.56 -2.10
C LEU A 190 23.42 -6.93 -1.44
N LEU A 191 22.30 -7.64 -1.70
CA LEU A 191 22.13 -8.99 -1.17
C LEU A 191 23.15 -9.95 -1.79
N LEU A 192 23.36 -9.89 -3.11
CA LEU A 192 24.33 -10.74 -3.81
C LEU A 192 25.75 -10.54 -3.28
N GLU A 193 26.15 -9.29 -3.06
CA GLU A 193 27.43 -8.92 -2.47
C GLU A 193 27.56 -9.46 -1.04
N GLN A 194 26.52 -9.35 -0.21
CA GLN A 194 26.52 -9.89 1.16
C GLN A 194 26.65 -11.41 1.18
N ILE A 195 26.01 -12.11 0.25
CA ILE A 195 26.15 -13.56 0.07
C ILE A 195 27.59 -13.89 -0.36
N ALA A 196 28.12 -13.19 -1.37
CA ALA A 196 29.48 -13.39 -1.85
C ALA A 196 30.52 -13.15 -0.76
N LYS A 197 30.40 -12.10 0.05
CA LYS A 197 31.30 -11.83 1.18
C LYS A 197 31.32 -12.98 2.19
N VAL A 198 30.16 -13.56 2.50
CA VAL A 198 30.07 -14.70 3.43
C VAL A 198 30.62 -15.99 2.84
N HIS A 199 30.38 -16.27 1.57
CA HIS A 199 30.83 -17.51 0.93
C HIS A 199 32.31 -17.47 0.49
N CYS A 200 32.80 -16.33 0.02
CA CYS A 200 34.15 -16.18 -0.51
C CYS A 200 35.16 -15.71 0.55
N GLY A 201 34.71 -15.39 1.77
CA GLY A 201 35.60 -14.95 2.85
C GLY A 201 36.27 -13.59 2.61
N ILE A 202 35.69 -12.76 1.73
CA ILE A 202 36.23 -11.43 1.42
C ILE A 202 36.04 -10.54 2.66
N ARG A 203 37.13 -10.30 3.39
CA ARG A 203 37.21 -9.26 4.42
C ARG A 203 37.65 -7.97 3.73
N GLU A 204 36.91 -6.89 3.95
CA GLU A 204 37.36 -5.55 3.54
C GLU A 204 38.67 -5.24 4.27
N THR A 205 39.75 -5.03 3.51
CA THR A 205 40.90 -4.28 3.99
C THR A 205 40.47 -2.83 4.08
N GLU A 206 40.56 -2.27 5.28
CA GLU A 206 40.25 -0.88 5.65
C GLU A 206 40.86 0.17 4.70
#